data_AF-U7NL60-F1
#
_entry.id   AF-U7NL60-F1
#
_cell.length_a   1.000
_cell.length_b   1.000
_cell.length_c   1.000
_cell.angle_alpha   90.00
_cell.angle_beta   90.00
_cell.angle_gamma   90.00
#
_symmetry.space_group_name_H-M   'P 1'
#
loop_
_entity.id
_entity.type
_entity.pdbx_description
1 polymer ?
#
loop_
_entity_poly.entity_id
_entity_poly.type
_entity_poly.pdbx_seq_one_letter_code
_entity_poly.pdbx_strand_id
1 'polypeptide(L)'
;MLKVRTLSPVRSPISADSERRAADTLKQMAEAGSSAGGLVNLLAETDTLSSFEWPWANGYGTLEHDNLPAFFQPFACYSVAMGDVSLPSDISQLLVNNGGAIECCRLYLYDDTVALLQLDVAFETSESGLGDLLRGHSLDGALSNLAKRVYEHAVYPAFHQYALGFRKSRRYKASGAVSYLRDPKKLTVFRDVSFDSPEAPDTYVLWTGRYVVTPPSTLNGPLGDSLRLWASYTGSTEALLEARQFVGSGNILAVADDAEAQADNWLRGLSVCQLYNAVLSIYGGILKSSYSELNDFAGSRHRSKDLHRLMADITKTLDHLEFTRLEFNEAIIGVQAERAKVVRAAYAAWNLGELIEGSLERTSLIRSKISRLLEARKSQLDRSVELILAGIGGVAVIDLFISLTTASRSLDRDDIPGVLDVFEWLQPDGSIALSTTILVLISFYIYLAKR
;
A
#
# COMPACT_ATOMS: atom_id res chain seq x y z
N MET A 1 30.53 18.97 16.86
CA MET A 1 30.05 17.79 16.11
C MET A 1 28.54 17.92 15.91
N LEU A 2 28.07 17.77 14.68
CA LEU A 2 26.65 17.72 14.35
C LEU A 2 26.32 16.32 13.83
N LYS A 3 25.30 15.66 14.38
CA LYS A 3 24.84 14.36 13.90
C LYS A 3 23.45 14.50 13.29
N VAL A 4 23.36 14.29 11.98
CA VAL A 4 22.10 14.29 11.24
C VAL A 4 21.71 12.85 10.96
N ARG A 5 20.51 12.48 11.41
CA ARG A 5 19.98 11.14 11.21
C ARG A 5 18.90 11.19 10.15
N THR A 6 18.90 10.21 9.27
CA THR A 6 17.94 10.09 8.19
C THR A 6 17.21 8.76 8.27
N LEU A 7 15.93 8.78 7.95
CA LEU A 7 15.10 7.60 7.84
C LEU A 7 14.31 7.68 6.53
N SER A 8 14.68 6.83 5.58
CA SER A 8 14.16 6.85 4.22
C SER A 8 13.34 5.61 3.94
N PRO A 9 12.03 5.73 3.66
CA PRO A 9 11.27 4.61 3.14
C PRO A 9 11.72 4.26 1.72
N VAL A 10 12.08 3.00 1.52
CA VAL A 10 12.54 2.43 0.25
C VAL A 10 11.70 1.22 -0.14
N ARG A 11 11.60 0.92 -1.43
CA ARG A 11 10.89 -0.25 -1.93
C ARG A 11 11.72 -1.52 -1.73
N SER A 12 11.06 -2.59 -1.33
CA SER A 12 11.64 -3.91 -1.11
C SER A 12 10.88 -4.98 -1.92
N PRO A 13 11.53 -6.08 -2.32
CA PRO A 13 10.85 -7.21 -2.97
C PRO A 13 10.10 -8.07 -1.96
N ILE A 14 10.15 -7.73 -0.67
CA ILE A 14 9.59 -8.53 0.41
C ILE A 14 8.11 -8.17 0.55
N SER A 15 7.27 -9.17 0.33
CA SER A 15 5.86 -9.10 0.65
C SER A 15 5.43 -10.48 1.15
N ALA A 16 4.74 -10.49 2.27
CA ALA A 16 4.08 -11.64 2.83
C ALA A 16 2.56 -11.48 2.75
N ASP A 17 1.88 -12.45 3.32
CA ASP A 17 0.45 -12.37 3.61
C ASP A 17 0.25 -11.67 4.97
N SER A 18 0.34 -10.34 4.98
CA SER A 18 0.33 -9.49 6.18
C SER A 18 -0.86 -9.77 7.11
N GLU A 19 -2.06 -9.95 6.56
CA GLU A 19 -3.27 -10.31 7.30
C GLU A 19 -3.11 -11.64 8.04
N ARG A 20 -2.59 -12.65 7.33
CA ARG A 20 -2.32 -13.97 7.90
C ARG A 20 -1.22 -13.92 8.94
N ARG A 21 -0.17 -13.13 8.70
CA ARG A 21 0.92 -12.91 9.65
C ARG A 21 0.41 -12.28 10.94
N ALA A 22 -0.45 -11.26 10.86
CA ALA A 22 -1.08 -10.66 12.03
C ALA A 22 -1.90 -11.70 12.80
N ALA A 23 -2.73 -12.49 12.10
CA ALA A 23 -3.53 -13.56 12.72
C ALA A 23 -2.68 -14.66 13.37
N ASP A 24 -1.59 -15.10 12.73
CA ASP A 24 -0.70 -16.13 13.25
C ASP A 24 0.15 -15.61 14.42
N THR A 25 0.53 -14.33 14.42
CA THR A 25 1.22 -13.69 15.55
C THR A 25 0.34 -13.66 16.79
N LEU A 26 -0.95 -13.34 16.64
CA LEU A 26 -1.91 -13.39 17.75
C LEU A 26 -2.05 -14.81 18.34
N LYS A 27 -2.07 -15.83 17.49
CA LYS A 27 -2.09 -17.24 17.94
C LYS A 27 -0.79 -17.63 18.66
N GLN A 28 0.36 -17.25 18.10
CA GLN A 28 1.65 -17.51 18.72
C GLN A 28 1.81 -16.78 20.06
N MET A 29 1.30 -15.55 20.18
CA MET A 29 1.25 -14.83 21.47
C MET A 29 0.35 -15.55 22.49
N ALA A 30 -0.78 -16.11 22.05
CA ALA A 30 -1.68 -16.88 22.90
C ALA A 30 -1.11 -18.24 23.33
N GLU A 31 -0.27 -18.86 22.49
CA GLU A 31 0.27 -20.21 22.69
C GLU A 31 1.66 -20.24 23.33
N ALA A 32 2.53 -19.25 23.08
CA ALA A 32 3.96 -19.34 23.40
C ALA A 32 4.45 -18.45 24.54
N GLY A 33 3.74 -17.39 24.95
CA GLY A 33 4.26 -16.43 25.94
C GLY A 33 5.51 -15.69 25.43
N SER A 34 5.33 -14.43 25.01
CA SER A 34 6.33 -13.39 24.63
C SER A 34 7.51 -13.74 23.70
N SER A 35 7.69 -14.99 23.24
CA SER A 35 8.87 -15.45 22.49
C SER A 35 8.57 -15.84 21.03
N ALA A 36 7.69 -15.08 20.38
CA ALA A 36 7.36 -15.26 18.96
C ALA A 36 8.22 -14.32 18.09
N GLY A 37 9.41 -14.75 17.68
CA GLY A 37 10.26 -13.92 16.81
C GLY A 37 11.64 -14.52 16.54
N GLY A 38 11.72 -15.73 15.99
CA GLY A 38 13.00 -16.22 15.47
C GLY A 38 13.48 -15.36 14.29
N LEU A 39 14.76 -15.00 14.27
CA LEU A 39 15.44 -14.32 13.16
C LEU A 39 15.13 -15.02 11.82
N VAL A 40 14.38 -14.35 10.95
CA VAL A 40 14.18 -14.82 9.58
C VAL A 40 15.22 -14.15 8.70
N ASN A 41 16.33 -14.83 8.44
CA ASN A 41 17.33 -14.31 7.50
C ASN A 41 16.79 -14.45 6.06
N LEU A 42 16.20 -13.36 5.56
CA LEU A 42 15.51 -13.31 4.25
C LEU A 42 16.48 -13.06 3.09
N LEU A 43 17.47 -12.21 3.31
CA LEU A 43 18.53 -11.88 2.37
C LEU A 43 19.77 -12.71 2.70
N ALA A 44 20.59 -13.01 1.69
CA ALA A 44 21.87 -13.66 1.96
C ALA A 44 22.83 -12.64 2.59
N GLU A 45 23.56 -13.04 3.62
CA GLU A 45 24.65 -12.24 4.17
C GLU A 45 25.80 -12.15 3.18
N THR A 46 26.40 -10.97 3.13
CA THR A 46 27.56 -10.63 2.29
C THR A 46 28.53 -9.78 3.11
N ASP A 47 29.71 -9.49 2.55
CA ASP A 47 30.65 -8.55 3.17
C ASP A 47 30.03 -7.15 3.39
N THR A 48 29.03 -6.81 2.58
CA THR A 48 28.30 -5.53 2.64
C THR A 48 27.06 -5.57 3.52
N LEU A 49 26.49 -6.75 3.82
CA LEU A 49 25.19 -6.88 4.47
C LEU A 49 25.21 -7.98 5.53
N SER A 50 25.01 -7.62 6.80
CA SER A 50 24.99 -8.54 7.93
C SER A 50 23.66 -8.46 8.68
N SER A 51 23.06 -9.60 9.05
CA SER A 51 21.80 -9.60 9.79
C SER A 51 22.00 -9.28 11.27
N PHE A 52 21.01 -8.66 11.90
CA PHE A 52 21.00 -8.43 13.34
C PHE A 52 19.59 -8.54 13.92
N GLU A 53 19.49 -8.80 15.22
CA GLU A 53 18.21 -8.88 15.91
C GLU A 53 17.56 -7.51 16.05
N TRP A 54 16.24 -7.46 15.89
CA TRP A 54 15.48 -6.25 16.18
C TRP A 54 15.75 -5.82 17.63
N PRO A 55 16.30 -4.61 17.86
CA PRO A 55 16.87 -4.27 19.15
C PRO A 55 15.82 -3.89 20.20
N TRP A 56 14.56 -3.73 19.80
CA TRP A 56 13.51 -3.22 20.67
C TRP A 56 12.54 -4.30 21.10
N ALA A 57 12.30 -4.36 22.41
CA ALA A 57 11.34 -5.29 22.98
C ALA A 57 9.89 -4.91 22.61
N ASN A 58 9.09 -5.93 22.28
CA ASN A 58 7.67 -5.78 21.95
C ASN A 58 6.77 -6.38 23.05
N GLY A 59 5.68 -5.71 23.40
CA GLY A 59 4.68 -6.13 24.39
C GLY A 59 4.45 -5.13 25.52
N TYR A 60 3.78 -5.57 26.59
CA TYR A 60 3.56 -4.78 27.80
C TYR A 60 4.45 -5.30 28.93
N GLY A 61 5.66 -4.75 29.03
CA GLY A 61 6.63 -5.13 30.07
C GLY A 61 7.13 -3.93 30.87
N THR A 62 7.92 -3.09 30.23
CA THR A 62 8.52 -1.87 30.81
C THR A 62 8.28 -0.66 29.91
N LEU A 63 8.70 0.53 30.33
CA LEU A 63 8.67 1.75 29.49
C LEU A 63 9.58 1.65 28.24
N GLU A 64 10.44 0.64 28.16
CA GLU A 64 11.25 0.32 26.98
C GLU A 64 10.50 -0.56 25.98
N HIS A 65 9.35 -1.13 26.36
CA HIS A 65 8.53 -1.94 25.47
C HIS A 65 7.50 -1.06 24.74
N ASP A 66 7.17 -1.42 23.51
CA ASP A 66 5.98 -0.95 22.80
C ASP A 66 5.16 -2.17 22.43
N ASN A 67 3.85 -2.05 22.37
CA ASN A 67 3.00 -3.11 21.87
C ASN A 67 2.64 -2.85 20.41
N LEU A 68 3.63 -3.01 19.52
CA LEU A 68 3.41 -2.83 18.09
C LEU A 68 2.77 -4.09 17.50
N PRO A 69 1.77 -3.95 16.62
CA PRO A 69 1.24 -5.10 15.91
C PRO A 69 2.28 -5.59 14.89
N ALA A 70 2.12 -6.83 14.43
CA ALA A 70 3.14 -7.50 13.62
C ALA A 70 3.50 -6.69 12.36
N PHE A 71 2.52 -6.01 11.73
CA PHE A 71 2.76 -5.19 10.55
C PHE A 71 3.81 -4.09 10.76
N PHE A 72 3.86 -3.50 11.96
CA PHE A 72 4.80 -2.44 12.35
C PHE A 72 6.09 -2.95 12.99
N GLN A 73 6.33 -4.26 12.93
CA GLN A 73 7.59 -4.88 13.30
C GLN A 73 8.31 -5.38 12.04
N PRO A 74 9.63 -5.16 11.92
CA PRO A 74 10.36 -5.64 10.76
C PRO A 74 10.45 -7.17 10.76
N PHE A 75 10.48 -7.75 9.57
CA PHE A 75 10.78 -9.16 9.35
C PHE A 75 12.22 -9.51 9.66
N ALA A 76 13.12 -8.60 9.32
CA ALA A 76 14.56 -8.79 9.38
C ALA A 76 15.25 -7.43 9.38
N CYS A 77 16.35 -7.36 10.10
CA CYS A 77 17.17 -6.16 10.19
C CYS A 77 18.57 -6.47 9.68
N TYR A 78 19.16 -5.53 8.95
CA TYR A 78 20.51 -5.68 8.39
C TYR A 78 21.36 -4.44 8.62
N SER A 79 22.60 -4.63 9.02
CA SER A 79 23.62 -3.58 8.97
C SER A 79 24.28 -3.61 7.60
N VAL A 80 24.49 -2.42 7.03
CA VAL A 80 25.12 -2.25 5.72
C VAL A 80 26.53 -1.68 5.94
N ALA A 81 27.55 -2.42 5.53
CA ALA A 81 28.93 -1.95 5.60
C ALA A 81 29.19 -0.92 4.49
N MET A 82 29.62 0.28 4.88
CA MET A 82 29.81 1.41 3.95
C MET A 82 31.22 1.49 3.36
N GLY A 83 32.14 0.62 3.77
CA GLY A 83 33.57 0.69 3.39
C GLY A 83 33.82 0.62 1.87
N ASP A 84 33.04 -0.21 1.16
CA ASP A 84 33.20 -0.45 -0.27
C ASP A 84 32.14 0.26 -1.14
N VAL A 85 31.26 1.06 -0.51
CA VAL A 85 30.20 1.74 -1.25
C VAL A 85 30.77 2.96 -1.94
N SER A 86 30.83 2.93 -3.28
CA SER A 86 31.24 4.08 -4.08
C SER A 86 30.23 5.21 -3.95
N LEU A 87 30.55 6.22 -3.13
CA LEU A 87 29.75 7.42 -2.99
C LEU A 87 29.99 8.39 -4.17
N PRO A 88 28.98 9.17 -4.58
CA PRO A 88 29.16 10.23 -5.58
C PRO A 88 30.19 11.27 -5.14
N SER A 89 30.86 11.90 -6.11
CA SER A 89 31.94 12.86 -5.85
C SER A 89 31.48 14.08 -5.05
N ASP A 90 30.26 14.58 -5.27
CA ASP A 90 29.68 15.70 -4.52
C ASP A 90 29.42 15.34 -3.06
N ILE A 91 28.92 14.14 -2.78
CA ILE A 91 28.70 13.64 -1.43
C ILE A 91 30.02 13.34 -0.74
N SER A 92 30.94 12.65 -1.41
CA SER A 92 32.28 12.39 -0.89
C SER A 92 33.02 13.68 -0.58
N GLN A 93 32.93 14.70 -1.45
CA GLN A 93 33.52 16.01 -1.20
C GLN A 93 32.83 16.71 -0.02
N LEU A 94 31.49 16.68 0.06
CA LEU A 94 30.77 17.26 1.20
C LEU A 94 31.21 16.62 2.52
N LEU A 95 31.32 15.30 2.57
CA LEU A 95 31.80 14.58 3.74
C LEU A 95 33.26 14.98 4.04
N VAL A 96 34.18 14.82 3.10
CA VAL A 96 35.60 15.14 3.31
C VAL A 96 35.82 16.60 3.74
N ASN A 97 35.15 17.56 3.08
CA ASN A 97 35.32 18.98 3.35
C ASN A 97 34.77 19.40 4.73
N ASN A 98 33.87 18.63 5.32
CA ASN A 98 33.21 18.95 6.58
C ASN A 98 33.52 17.95 7.71
N GLY A 99 34.55 17.11 7.56
CA GLY A 99 34.87 16.07 8.54
C GLY A 99 33.69 15.10 8.74
N GLY A 100 32.98 14.79 7.66
CA GLY A 100 31.77 14.01 7.63
C GLY A 100 32.04 12.51 7.58
N ALA A 101 31.33 11.72 8.39
CA ALA A 101 31.41 10.27 8.39
C ALA A 101 30.01 9.64 8.53
N ILE A 102 29.79 8.53 7.85
CA ILE A 102 28.58 7.70 8.02
C ILE A 102 28.87 6.74 9.18
N GLU A 103 28.25 7.00 10.34
CA GLU A 103 28.47 6.21 11.56
C GLU A 103 27.58 4.96 11.60
N CYS A 104 26.39 5.05 11.00
CA CYS A 104 25.41 3.96 11.00
C CYS A 104 24.72 3.87 9.64
N CYS A 105 24.61 2.66 9.11
CA CYS A 105 23.71 2.33 8.02
C CYS A 105 22.97 1.03 8.33
N ARG A 106 21.65 1.12 8.48
CA ARG A 106 20.79 -0.01 8.86
C ARG A 106 19.55 -0.06 7.98
N LEU A 107 19.12 -1.28 7.67
CA LEU A 107 17.95 -1.58 6.88
C LEU A 107 16.97 -2.40 7.71
N TYR A 108 15.75 -1.89 7.84
CA TYR A 108 14.65 -2.56 8.52
C TYR A 108 13.62 -3.00 7.48
N LEU A 109 13.50 -4.32 7.24
CA LEU A 109 12.59 -4.86 6.23
C LEU A 109 11.20 -5.04 6.81
N TYR A 110 10.20 -4.38 6.24
CA TYR A 110 8.80 -4.53 6.61
C TYR A 110 8.02 -5.33 5.55
N ASP A 111 6.73 -5.51 5.80
CA ASP A 111 5.81 -6.08 4.83
C ASP A 111 5.45 -5.11 3.73
N ASP A 112 4.68 -5.60 2.77
CA ASP A 112 4.05 -4.76 1.77
C ASP A 112 5.04 -3.98 0.90
N THR A 113 6.19 -4.60 0.61
CA THR A 113 7.21 -4.06 -0.29
C THR A 113 7.86 -2.76 0.19
N VAL A 114 7.86 -2.52 1.50
CA VAL A 114 8.51 -1.35 2.12
C VAL A 114 9.64 -1.81 3.04
N ALA A 115 10.72 -1.04 3.05
CA ALA A 115 11.77 -1.10 4.04
C ALA A 115 12.13 0.32 4.49
N LEU A 116 12.71 0.46 5.68
CA LEU A 116 13.23 1.73 6.16
C LEU A 116 14.76 1.68 6.18
N LEU A 117 15.40 2.60 5.46
CA LEU A 117 16.85 2.78 5.44
C LEU A 117 17.23 3.91 6.41
N GLN A 118 17.96 3.56 7.46
CA GLN A 118 18.54 4.49 8.41
C GLN A 118 19.96 4.84 7.98
N LEU A 119 20.29 6.14 7.99
CA LEU A 119 21.66 6.64 7.90
C LEU A 119 21.92 7.65 9.00
N ASP A 120 22.97 7.46 9.78
CA ASP A 120 23.45 8.46 10.74
C ASP A 120 24.75 9.05 10.19
N VAL A 121 24.74 10.36 9.94
CA VAL A 121 25.89 11.10 9.40
C VAL A 121 26.36 12.12 10.42
N ALA A 122 27.59 11.97 10.88
CA ALA A 122 28.26 12.91 11.76
C ALA A 122 29.12 13.89 10.95
N PHE A 123 29.16 15.15 11.37
CA PHE A 123 29.99 16.21 10.81
C PHE A 123 30.86 16.82 11.90
N GLU A 124 32.17 16.73 11.73
CA GLU A 124 33.19 17.27 12.62
C GLU A 124 33.93 18.45 11.96
N THR A 125 33.26 19.60 11.90
CA THR A 125 33.84 20.87 11.41
C THR A 125 33.61 22.00 12.42
N SER A 126 34.18 23.18 12.15
CA SER A 126 34.00 24.38 12.99
C SER A 126 32.53 24.81 13.02
N GLU A 127 32.14 25.58 14.04
CA GLU A 127 30.76 26.10 14.12
C GLU A 127 30.37 26.93 12.89
N SER A 128 31.30 27.69 12.32
CA SER A 128 31.09 28.42 11.07
C SER A 128 30.83 27.47 9.89
N GLY A 129 31.61 26.40 9.76
CA GLY A 129 31.42 25.38 8.72
C GLY A 129 30.10 24.64 8.86
N LEU A 130 29.69 24.31 10.09
CA LEU A 130 28.37 23.72 10.36
C LEU A 130 27.23 24.69 10.02
N GLY A 131 27.39 25.97 10.33
CA GLY A 131 26.44 27.01 9.94
C GLY A 131 26.28 27.11 8.43
N ASP A 132 27.38 27.05 7.68
CA ASP A 132 27.35 27.09 6.21
C ASP A 132 26.77 25.80 5.59
N LEU A 133 27.03 24.64 6.19
CA LEU A 133 26.45 23.37 5.78
C LEU A 133 24.92 23.35 5.93
N LEU A 134 24.41 23.92 7.02
CA LEU A 134 22.97 24.00 7.32
C LEU A 134 22.25 25.07 6.48
N ARG A 135 22.98 26.02 5.88
CA ARG A 135 22.40 27.08 5.05
C ARG A 135 22.06 26.58 3.64
N GLY A 136 20.89 27.00 3.15
CA GLY A 136 20.54 26.89 1.73
C GLY A 136 20.08 25.50 1.25
N HIS A 137 19.64 24.60 2.14
CA HIS A 137 19.09 23.27 1.81
C HIS A 137 20.02 22.34 0.99
N SER A 138 21.29 22.69 0.81
CA SER A 138 22.27 21.88 0.10
C SER A 138 22.49 20.53 0.79
N LEU A 139 22.58 20.54 2.12
CA LEU A 139 22.66 19.35 2.97
C LEU A 139 21.44 18.44 2.80
N ASP A 140 20.24 18.98 2.66
CA ASP A 140 19.02 18.18 2.53
C ASP A 140 19.03 17.36 1.24
N GLY A 141 19.39 18.00 0.13
CA GLY A 141 19.56 17.37 -1.18
C GLY A 141 20.69 16.34 -1.17
N ALA A 142 21.82 16.68 -0.54
CA ALA A 142 22.95 15.77 -0.40
C ALA A 142 22.57 14.50 0.38
N LEU A 143 21.89 14.63 1.52
CA LEU A 143 21.44 13.49 2.32
C LEU A 143 20.39 12.63 1.59
N SER A 144 19.47 13.26 0.84
CA SER A 144 18.54 12.51 -0.04
C SER A 144 19.30 11.69 -1.09
N ASN A 145 20.28 12.30 -1.75
CA ASN A 145 21.08 11.64 -2.78
C ASN A 145 21.96 10.54 -2.18
N LEU A 146 22.51 10.76 -0.99
CA LEU A 146 23.24 9.73 -0.26
C LEU A 146 22.34 8.51 -0.02
N ALA A 147 21.13 8.68 0.52
CA ALA A 147 20.19 7.58 0.75
C ALA A 147 19.88 6.80 -0.54
N LYS A 148 19.68 7.49 -1.67
CA LYS A 148 19.49 6.87 -2.99
C LYS A 148 20.67 6.00 -3.41
N ARG A 149 21.88 6.50 -3.24
CA ARG A 149 23.11 5.82 -3.68
C ARG A 149 23.45 4.62 -2.80
N VAL A 150 23.26 4.75 -1.49
CA VAL A 150 23.36 3.61 -0.57
C VAL A 150 22.34 2.54 -0.96
N TYR A 151 21.10 2.94 -1.25
CA TYR A 151 20.08 2.01 -1.72
C TYR A 151 20.50 1.32 -3.03
N GLU A 152 20.86 2.08 -4.06
CA GLU A 152 21.24 1.58 -5.39
C GLU A 152 22.42 0.61 -5.37
N HIS A 153 23.47 0.92 -4.61
CA HIS A 153 24.74 0.21 -4.70
C HIS A 153 24.94 -0.84 -3.60
N ALA A 154 24.35 -0.64 -2.42
CA ALA A 154 24.57 -1.53 -1.27
C ALA A 154 23.35 -2.43 -0.97
N VAL A 155 22.13 -1.92 -1.16
CA VAL A 155 20.90 -2.64 -0.76
C VAL A 155 20.22 -3.33 -1.95
N TYR A 156 19.99 -2.59 -3.05
CA TYR A 156 19.26 -3.06 -4.22
C TYR A 156 19.86 -4.33 -4.85
N PRO A 157 21.18 -4.53 -4.93
CA PRO A 157 21.74 -5.77 -5.47
C PRO A 157 21.27 -7.01 -4.70
N ALA A 158 21.17 -6.92 -3.36
CA ALA A 158 20.64 -8.01 -2.54
C ALA A 158 19.15 -8.25 -2.80
N PHE A 159 18.37 -7.18 -3.00
CA PHE A 159 16.95 -7.25 -3.37
C PHE A 159 16.72 -7.88 -4.75
N HIS A 160 17.51 -7.46 -5.74
CA HIS A 160 17.48 -8.02 -7.08
C HIS A 160 17.82 -9.52 -7.06
N GLN A 161 18.90 -9.91 -6.37
CA GLN A 161 19.27 -11.31 -6.21
C GLN A 161 18.20 -12.13 -5.47
N TYR A 162 17.56 -11.56 -4.45
CA TYR A 162 16.42 -12.19 -3.78
C TYR A 162 15.28 -12.46 -4.76
N ALA A 163 14.92 -11.48 -5.60
CA ALA A 163 13.83 -11.59 -6.56
C ALA A 163 14.14 -12.60 -7.69
N LEU A 164 15.38 -12.63 -8.20
CA LEU A 164 15.84 -13.61 -9.18
C LEU A 164 15.87 -15.03 -8.62
N GLY A 165 16.35 -15.18 -7.39
CA GLY A 165 16.50 -16.46 -6.70
C GLY A 165 15.20 -17.02 -6.11
N PHE A 166 14.08 -16.29 -6.18
CA PHE A 166 12.85 -16.68 -5.52
C PHE A 166 12.26 -17.97 -6.11
N ARG A 167 12.42 -19.09 -5.38
CA ARG A 167 11.81 -20.39 -5.71
C ARG A 167 10.87 -20.83 -4.59
N LYS A 168 9.56 -20.71 -4.83
CA LYS A 168 8.49 -21.07 -3.88
C LYS A 168 8.64 -22.50 -3.32
N SER A 169 9.14 -23.44 -4.11
CA SER A 169 9.25 -24.87 -3.74
C SER A 169 10.43 -25.24 -2.82
N ARG A 170 11.52 -24.45 -2.76
CA ARG A 170 12.70 -24.76 -1.92
C ARG A 170 12.57 -24.24 -0.48
N ARG A 171 11.70 -23.26 -0.27
CA ARG A 171 11.63 -22.47 0.96
C ARG A 171 10.50 -22.89 1.92
N TYR A 172 9.52 -23.66 1.43
CA TYR A 172 8.42 -24.23 2.23
C TYR A 172 8.83 -25.30 3.26
N LYS A 173 10.07 -25.82 3.23
CA LYS A 173 10.49 -26.97 4.06
C LYS A 173 11.41 -26.66 5.24
N ALA A 174 11.92 -25.43 5.41
CA ALA A 174 13.01 -25.17 6.35
C ALA A 174 12.67 -24.35 7.60
N SER A 175 11.59 -23.58 7.64
CA SER A 175 11.13 -22.92 8.87
C SER A 175 9.70 -22.40 8.68
N GLY A 176 8.85 -22.51 9.72
CA GLY A 176 7.44 -22.09 9.67
C GLY A 176 7.21 -20.64 9.22
N ALA A 177 8.24 -19.79 9.34
CA ALA A 177 8.28 -18.39 8.91
C ALA A 177 8.33 -18.17 7.38
N VAL A 178 8.43 -19.21 6.56
CA VAL A 178 8.66 -19.04 5.11
C VAL A 178 7.41 -19.39 4.28
N SER A 179 6.33 -19.82 4.92
CA SER A 179 5.09 -20.22 4.24
C SER A 179 4.26 -19.05 3.69
N TYR A 180 4.41 -17.86 4.28
CA TYR A 180 3.62 -16.66 3.97
C TYR A 180 4.23 -15.74 2.92
N LEU A 181 5.49 -15.95 2.49
CA LEU A 181 6.14 -15.08 1.50
C LEU A 181 5.49 -15.22 0.12
N ARG A 182 5.19 -14.06 -0.48
CA ARG A 182 4.63 -13.96 -1.83
C ARG A 182 5.77 -13.86 -2.85
N ASP A 183 5.49 -14.37 -4.04
CA ASP A 183 6.41 -14.28 -5.18
C ASP A 183 6.48 -12.81 -5.62
N PRO A 184 7.67 -12.17 -5.61
CA PRO A 184 7.83 -10.76 -6.00
C PRO A 184 7.32 -10.48 -7.43
N LYS A 185 7.26 -11.51 -8.29
CA LYS A 185 6.78 -11.41 -9.68
C LYS A 185 5.27 -11.57 -9.83
N LYS A 186 4.55 -11.86 -8.74
CA LYS A 186 3.11 -12.16 -8.75
C LYS A 186 2.33 -11.35 -7.72
N LEU A 187 2.83 -10.18 -7.35
CA LEU A 187 2.18 -9.29 -6.40
C LEU A 187 0.91 -8.71 -7.02
N THR A 188 -0.23 -8.91 -6.35
CA THR A 188 -1.53 -8.44 -6.84
C THR A 188 -1.90 -7.06 -6.32
N VAL A 189 -1.39 -6.65 -5.15
CA VAL A 189 -1.65 -5.34 -4.55
C VAL A 189 -0.58 -4.35 -5.00
N PHE A 190 0.70 -4.66 -4.73
CA PHE A 190 1.86 -3.84 -5.10
C PHE A 190 2.36 -4.15 -6.52
N ARG A 191 1.55 -3.79 -7.53
CA ARG A 191 1.88 -3.99 -8.96
C ARG A 191 2.84 -2.94 -9.51
N ASP A 192 3.07 -1.89 -8.75
CA ASP A 192 3.88 -0.74 -9.12
C ASP A 192 5.39 -1.01 -9.04
N VAL A 193 5.79 -2.17 -8.50
CA VAL A 193 7.19 -2.57 -8.34
C VAL A 193 7.53 -3.84 -9.10
N SER A 194 8.75 -3.86 -9.64
CA SER A 194 9.43 -5.01 -10.23
C SER A 194 10.92 -4.92 -9.93
N PHE A 195 11.51 -6.07 -9.59
CA PHE A 195 12.94 -6.22 -9.32
C PHE A 195 13.62 -7.05 -10.42
N ASP A 196 13.10 -6.98 -11.65
CA ASP A 196 13.63 -7.73 -12.79
C ASP A 196 14.89 -7.08 -13.40
N SER A 197 15.11 -5.78 -13.16
CA SER A 197 16.31 -5.05 -13.58
C SER A 197 17.41 -5.13 -12.51
N PRO A 198 18.70 -5.21 -12.90
CA PRO A 198 19.82 -5.08 -11.96
C PRO A 198 20.02 -3.63 -11.48
N GLU A 199 19.46 -2.64 -12.18
CA GLU A 199 19.52 -1.23 -11.83
C GLU A 199 18.27 -0.81 -11.06
N ALA A 200 18.47 -0.09 -9.96
CA ALA A 200 17.37 0.38 -9.12
C ALA A 200 16.64 1.56 -9.78
N PRO A 201 15.29 1.55 -9.84
CA PRO A 201 14.54 2.71 -10.28
C PRO A 201 14.68 3.89 -9.31
N ASP A 202 14.84 5.11 -9.84
CA ASP A 202 14.94 6.35 -9.06
C ASP A 202 13.77 6.59 -8.09
N THR A 203 12.61 6.01 -8.39
CA THR A 203 11.38 6.11 -7.60
C THR A 203 11.34 5.17 -6.40
N TYR A 204 12.32 4.28 -6.25
CA TYR A 204 12.29 3.26 -5.20
C TYR A 204 12.76 3.79 -3.84
N VAL A 205 13.42 4.94 -3.81
CA VAL A 205 13.58 5.73 -2.58
C VAL A 205 12.52 6.83 -2.61
N LEU A 206 11.51 6.71 -1.74
CA LEU A 206 10.32 7.57 -1.82
C LEU A 206 10.65 9.01 -1.38
N TRP A 207 11.19 9.14 -0.18
CA TRP A 207 11.70 10.40 0.37
C TRP A 207 12.69 10.10 1.50
N THR A 208 13.28 11.14 2.07
CA THR A 208 14.22 11.05 3.18
C THR A 208 13.75 12.00 4.27
N GLY A 209 13.33 11.45 5.41
CA GLY A 209 13.07 12.23 6.63
C GLY A 209 14.37 12.47 7.38
N ARG A 210 14.54 13.65 7.99
CA ARG A 210 15.77 14.03 8.69
C ARG A 210 15.45 14.51 10.08
N TYR A 211 16.29 14.13 11.04
CA TYR A 211 16.19 14.65 12.39
C TYR A 211 17.55 14.88 13.03
N VAL A 212 17.63 15.92 13.85
CA VAL A 212 18.77 16.24 14.69
C VAL A 212 18.28 16.26 16.13
N VAL A 213 19.01 15.57 17.00
CA VAL A 213 18.83 15.66 18.46
C VAL A 213 20.04 16.36 19.02
N THR A 214 19.83 17.44 19.75
CA THR A 214 20.91 18.28 20.28
C THR A 214 20.71 18.56 21.78
N PRO A 215 21.80 18.73 22.54
CA PRO A 215 21.71 19.24 23.91
C PRO A 215 21.11 20.65 23.99
N PRO A 216 20.43 21.01 25.10
CA PRO A 216 19.90 22.36 25.31
C PRO A 216 20.96 23.46 25.21
N SER A 217 22.19 23.18 25.65
CA SER A 217 23.30 24.14 25.63
C SER A 217 23.66 24.61 24.22
N THR A 218 23.50 23.75 23.22
CA THR A 218 23.79 24.04 21.81
C THR A 218 22.81 25.05 21.20
N LEU A 219 21.59 25.14 21.72
CA LEU A 219 20.56 26.03 21.18
C LEU A 219 20.82 27.52 21.46
N ASN A 220 21.61 27.84 22.47
CA ASN A 220 21.91 29.23 22.84
C ASN A 220 23.07 29.84 22.04
N GLY A 221 23.71 29.07 21.15
CA GLY A 221 24.84 29.51 20.33
C GLY A 221 24.49 29.71 18.84
N PRO A 222 25.46 30.17 18.02
CA PRO A 222 25.26 30.39 16.57
C PRO A 222 24.83 29.14 15.80
N LEU A 223 25.25 27.96 16.28
CA LEU A 223 24.81 26.68 15.72
C LEU A 223 23.31 26.44 15.96
N GLY A 224 22.79 26.85 17.12
CA GLY A 224 21.37 26.79 17.46
C GLY A 224 20.50 27.59 16.49
N ASP A 225 20.93 28.80 16.12
CA ASP A 225 20.25 29.62 15.11
C ASP A 225 20.22 28.93 13.75
N SER A 226 21.34 28.34 13.35
CA SER A 226 21.46 27.62 12.08
C SER A 226 20.58 26.37 12.06
N LEU A 227 20.49 25.63 13.17
CA LEU A 227 19.62 24.46 13.31
C LEU A 227 18.13 24.83 13.27
N ARG A 228 17.73 25.92 13.93
CA ARG A 228 16.34 26.42 13.87
C ARG A 228 15.97 26.82 12.44
N LEU A 229 16.87 27.51 11.74
CA LEU A 229 16.68 27.87 10.34
C LEU A 229 16.56 26.62 9.45
N TRP A 230 17.47 25.65 9.59
CA TRP A 230 17.44 24.39 8.85
C TRP A 230 16.15 23.59 9.08
N ALA A 231 15.67 23.55 10.33
CA ALA A 231 14.41 22.92 10.67
C ALA A 231 13.19 23.73 10.17
N SER A 232 13.38 24.99 9.72
CA SER A 232 12.30 25.94 9.42
C SER A 232 11.46 26.32 10.63
N TYR A 233 12.06 26.36 11.82
CA TYR A 233 11.41 26.79 13.06
C TYR A 233 11.41 28.31 13.19
N THR A 234 10.21 28.89 13.35
CA THR A 234 10.01 30.36 13.40
C THR A 234 9.75 30.89 14.82
N GLY A 235 9.71 30.03 15.83
CA GLY A 235 9.47 30.41 17.22
C GLY A 235 10.73 30.86 17.98
N SER A 236 10.56 31.26 19.24
CA SER A 236 11.68 31.67 20.10
C SER A 236 12.48 30.47 20.62
N THR A 237 13.73 30.69 21.02
CA THR A 237 14.58 29.63 21.57
C THR A 237 13.99 29.07 22.86
N GLU A 238 13.42 29.93 23.70
CA GLU A 238 12.79 29.56 24.96
C GLU A 238 11.59 28.64 24.73
N ALA A 239 10.77 28.95 23.73
CA ALA A 239 9.62 28.11 23.38
C ALA A 239 10.06 26.72 22.88
N LEU A 240 11.16 26.63 22.12
CA LEU A 240 11.71 25.35 21.68
C LEU A 240 12.34 24.56 22.85
N LEU A 241 13.01 25.23 23.78
CA LEU A 241 13.55 24.63 24.99
C LEU A 241 12.45 24.08 25.91
N GLU A 242 11.32 24.77 25.99
CA GLU A 242 10.13 24.33 26.72
C GLU A 242 9.44 23.15 26.02
N ALA A 243 9.18 23.26 24.71
CA ALA A 243 8.54 22.22 23.92
C ALA A 243 9.42 20.97 23.74
N ARG A 244 10.75 21.12 23.86
CA ARG A 244 11.79 20.09 23.66
C ARG A 244 11.84 19.46 22.27
N GLN A 245 10.96 19.84 21.36
CA GLN A 245 10.93 19.32 20.00
C GLN A 245 10.19 20.25 19.04
N PHE A 246 10.59 20.20 17.78
CA PHE A 246 9.89 20.76 16.66
C PHE A 246 9.91 19.77 15.50
N VAL A 247 8.72 19.44 14.98
CA VAL A 247 8.55 18.56 13.84
C VAL A 247 8.08 19.39 12.65
N GLY A 248 8.98 19.59 11.69
CA GLY A 248 8.63 20.19 10.41
C GLY A 248 8.09 19.16 9.41
N SER A 249 7.74 19.63 8.21
CA SER A 249 7.30 18.80 7.09
C SER A 249 8.39 17.91 6.48
N GLY A 250 9.66 18.09 6.88
CA GLY A 250 10.78 17.26 6.41
C GLY A 250 11.93 17.15 7.40
N ASN A 251 12.27 18.25 8.07
CA ASN A 251 13.36 18.32 9.05
C ASN A 251 12.79 18.43 10.47
N ILE A 252 13.39 17.69 11.38
CA ILE A 252 12.98 17.60 12.78
C ILE A 252 14.14 18.05 13.66
N LEU A 253 13.84 18.90 14.64
CA LEU A 253 14.78 19.35 15.64
C LEU A 253 14.28 18.97 17.02
N ALA A 254 15.03 18.13 17.72
CA ALA A 254 14.72 17.71 19.08
C ALA A 254 15.82 18.14 20.05
N VAL A 255 15.42 18.38 21.29
CA VAL A 255 16.28 18.89 22.35
C VAL A 255 16.22 17.94 23.54
N ALA A 256 17.36 17.36 23.89
CA ALA A 256 17.47 16.44 25.02
C ALA A 256 18.84 16.50 25.66
N ASP A 257 18.87 16.34 26.98
CA ASP A 257 20.12 16.27 27.75
C ASP A 257 20.91 15.01 27.37
N ASP A 258 20.23 13.87 27.19
CA ASP A 258 20.79 12.67 26.56
C ASP A 258 20.33 12.59 25.09
N ALA A 259 21.20 13.06 24.20
CA ALA A 259 20.89 13.14 22.77
C ALA A 259 20.82 11.75 22.09
N GLU A 260 21.61 10.78 22.53
CA GLU A 260 21.63 9.44 21.90
C GLU A 260 20.42 8.60 22.33
N ALA A 261 20.09 8.58 23.62
CA ALA A 261 18.88 7.88 24.09
C ALA A 261 17.61 8.48 23.49
N GLN A 262 17.55 9.81 23.37
CA GLN A 262 16.40 10.45 22.72
C GLN A 262 16.40 10.21 21.21
N ALA A 263 17.56 10.11 20.55
CA ALA A 263 17.63 9.77 19.13
C ALA A 263 17.09 8.36 18.82
N ASP A 264 17.27 7.40 19.73
CA ASP A 264 16.66 6.07 19.62
C ASP A 264 15.13 6.12 19.75
N ASN A 265 14.61 6.90 20.71
CA ASN A 265 13.17 7.14 20.84
C ASN A 265 12.58 7.78 19.57
N TRP A 266 13.30 8.72 18.95
CA TRP A 266 12.90 9.32 17.68
C TRP A 266 12.92 8.30 16.54
N LEU A 267 13.97 7.50 16.41
CA LEU A 267 14.07 6.47 15.37
C LEU A 267 12.87 5.52 15.45
N ARG A 268 12.58 5.01 16.65
CA ARG A 268 11.49 4.07 16.87
C ARG A 268 10.13 4.69 16.62
N GLY A 269 9.85 5.89 17.14
CA GLY A 269 8.59 6.59 16.89
C GLY A 269 8.40 6.97 15.41
N LEU A 270 9.44 7.49 14.77
CA LEU A 270 9.40 7.86 13.35
C LEU A 270 9.27 6.63 12.44
N SER A 271 9.76 5.46 12.83
CA SER A 271 9.61 4.25 12.03
C SER A 271 8.14 3.91 11.75
N VAL A 272 7.27 4.08 12.76
CA VAL A 272 5.83 3.85 12.64
C VAL A 272 5.19 4.85 11.67
N CYS A 273 5.45 6.15 11.88
CA CYS A 273 4.88 7.21 11.04
C CYS A 273 5.42 7.17 9.61
N GLN A 274 6.72 6.93 9.42
CA GLN A 274 7.34 6.86 8.08
C GLN A 274 6.85 5.65 7.30
N LEU A 275 6.78 4.47 7.94
CA LEU A 275 6.26 3.27 7.30
C LEU A 275 4.83 3.48 6.82
N TYR A 276 3.94 3.97 7.67
CA TYR A 276 2.55 4.14 7.28
C TYR A 276 2.35 5.25 6.25
N ASN A 277 3.10 6.36 6.36
CA ASN A 277 3.07 7.40 5.34
C ASN A 277 3.54 6.86 3.97
N ALA A 278 4.59 6.02 3.95
CA ALA A 278 5.04 5.31 2.75
C ALA A 278 3.92 4.43 2.17
N VAL A 279 3.27 3.63 3.00
CA VAL A 279 2.13 2.79 2.60
C VAL A 279 1.01 3.64 1.98
N LEU A 280 0.59 4.74 2.62
CA LEU A 280 -0.43 5.64 2.09
C LEU A 280 -0.04 6.27 0.74
N SER A 281 1.21 6.68 0.59
CA SER A 281 1.72 7.25 -0.67
C SER A 281 1.67 6.23 -1.81
N ILE A 282 2.11 5.00 -1.55
CA ILE A 282 2.09 3.88 -2.50
C ILE A 282 0.65 3.55 -2.91
N TYR A 283 -0.26 3.39 -1.94
CA TYR A 283 -1.68 3.19 -2.24
C TYR A 283 -2.28 4.37 -3.01
N GLY A 284 -1.90 5.60 -2.67
CA GLY A 284 -2.31 6.79 -3.40
C GLY A 284 -1.96 6.72 -4.89
N GLY A 285 -0.79 6.19 -5.24
CA GLY A 285 -0.37 5.92 -6.62
C GLY A 285 -1.19 4.80 -7.27
N ILE A 286 -1.29 3.64 -6.61
CA ILE A 286 -2.01 2.46 -7.11
C ILE A 286 -3.49 2.78 -7.36
N LEU A 287 -4.16 3.47 -6.44
CA LEU A 287 -5.57 3.81 -6.55
C LEU A 287 -5.85 4.81 -7.69
N LYS A 288 -4.95 5.77 -7.94
CA LYS A 288 -5.07 6.70 -9.07
C LYS A 288 -4.95 5.97 -10.41
N SER A 289 -3.94 5.12 -10.56
CA SER A 289 -3.76 4.27 -11.76
C SER A 289 -4.97 3.36 -11.96
N SER A 290 -5.39 2.65 -10.90
CA SER A 290 -6.53 1.75 -10.92
C SER A 290 -7.84 2.46 -11.30
N TYR A 291 -8.08 3.67 -10.79
CA TYR A 291 -9.25 4.45 -11.14
C TYR A 291 -9.26 4.89 -12.61
N SER A 292 -8.09 5.25 -13.15
CA SER A 292 -7.91 5.56 -14.57
C SER A 292 -8.20 4.33 -15.43
N GLU A 293 -7.61 3.19 -15.11
CA GLU A 293 -7.86 1.93 -15.81
C GLU A 293 -9.36 1.57 -15.78
N LEU A 294 -10.03 1.72 -14.62
CA LEU A 294 -11.48 1.50 -14.53
C LEU A 294 -12.29 2.43 -15.47
N ASN A 295 -11.85 3.67 -15.72
CA ASN A 295 -12.50 4.54 -16.71
C ASN A 295 -12.32 3.99 -18.12
N ASP A 296 -11.10 3.60 -18.47
CA ASP A 296 -10.76 3.14 -19.82
C ASP A 296 -11.51 1.84 -20.15
N PHE A 297 -11.57 0.90 -19.21
CA PHE A 297 -12.29 -0.35 -19.39
C PHE A 297 -13.81 -0.18 -19.43
N ALA A 298 -14.38 0.78 -18.66
CA ALA A 298 -15.81 1.06 -18.67
C ALA A 298 -16.31 1.54 -20.04
N GLY A 299 -15.47 2.22 -20.83
CA GLY A 299 -15.77 2.61 -22.21
C GLY A 299 -15.70 1.49 -23.24
N SER A 300 -15.09 0.34 -22.90
CA SER A 300 -14.79 -0.73 -23.85
C SER A 300 -15.77 -1.92 -23.76
N ARG A 301 -16.54 -2.16 -24.83
CA ARG A 301 -17.58 -3.22 -24.88
C ARG A 301 -17.02 -4.65 -24.90
N HIS A 302 -15.74 -4.83 -25.24
CA HIS A 302 -15.13 -6.15 -25.53
C HIS A 302 -14.20 -6.70 -24.44
N ARG A 303 -14.05 -6.05 -23.27
CA ARG A 303 -13.08 -6.47 -22.22
C ARG A 303 -13.71 -6.82 -20.88
N SER A 304 -14.80 -7.61 -20.91
CA SER A 304 -15.57 -7.95 -19.71
C SER A 304 -14.78 -8.72 -18.64
N LYS A 305 -13.95 -9.68 -19.07
CA LYS A 305 -13.19 -10.54 -18.16
C LYS A 305 -12.08 -9.76 -17.46
N ASP A 306 -11.38 -8.91 -18.20
CA ASP A 306 -10.30 -8.07 -17.68
C ASP A 306 -10.83 -7.03 -16.71
N LEU A 307 -11.99 -6.42 -17.01
CA LEU A 307 -12.67 -5.51 -16.10
C LEU A 307 -13.04 -6.21 -14.78
N HIS A 308 -13.61 -7.42 -14.83
CA HIS A 308 -13.97 -8.14 -13.61
C HIS A 308 -12.75 -8.49 -12.76
N ARG A 309 -11.65 -8.91 -13.40
CA ARG A 309 -10.37 -9.17 -12.73
C ARG A 309 -9.84 -7.89 -12.08
N LEU A 310 -9.81 -6.78 -12.82
CA LEU A 310 -9.38 -5.47 -12.31
C LEU A 310 -10.23 -5.04 -11.11
N MET A 311 -11.55 -5.19 -11.18
CA MET A 311 -12.44 -4.87 -10.05
C MET A 311 -12.13 -5.71 -8.82
N ALA A 312 -11.92 -7.03 -8.98
CA ALA A 312 -11.54 -7.90 -7.87
C ALA A 312 -10.18 -7.53 -7.26
N ASP A 313 -9.21 -7.19 -8.11
CA ASP A 313 -7.88 -6.75 -7.69
C ASP A 313 -7.92 -5.43 -6.92
N ILE A 314 -8.73 -4.49 -7.38
CA ILE A 314 -8.97 -3.22 -6.70
C ILE A 314 -9.66 -3.45 -5.37
N THR A 315 -10.72 -4.27 -5.31
CA THR A 315 -11.39 -4.61 -4.05
C THR A 315 -10.40 -5.16 -3.02
N LYS A 316 -9.53 -6.10 -3.42
CA LYS A 316 -8.48 -6.63 -2.54
C LYS A 316 -7.51 -5.53 -2.05
N THR A 317 -7.17 -4.59 -2.91
CA THR A 317 -6.31 -3.44 -2.57
C THR A 317 -6.99 -2.53 -1.53
N LEU A 318 -8.29 -2.28 -1.68
CA LEU A 318 -9.07 -1.45 -0.75
C LEU A 318 -9.24 -2.13 0.61
N ASP A 319 -9.52 -3.43 0.63
CA ASP A 319 -9.65 -4.20 1.87
C ASP A 319 -8.30 -4.24 2.62
N HIS A 320 -7.19 -4.40 1.90
CA HIS A 320 -5.85 -4.39 2.50
C HIS A 320 -5.47 -2.99 3.03
N LEU A 321 -5.86 -1.91 2.34
CA LEU A 321 -5.69 -0.55 2.86
C LEU A 321 -6.45 -0.36 4.19
N GLU A 322 -7.67 -0.90 4.31
CA GLU A 322 -8.43 -0.85 5.56
C GLU A 322 -7.74 -1.65 6.68
N PHE A 323 -7.18 -2.82 6.38
CA PHE A 323 -6.36 -3.61 7.31
C PHE A 323 -5.14 -2.81 7.81
N THR A 324 -4.32 -2.27 6.91
CA THR A 324 -3.11 -1.51 7.31
C THR A 324 -3.44 -0.28 8.16
N ARG A 325 -4.61 0.36 7.93
CA ARG A 325 -5.11 1.45 8.77
C ARG A 325 -5.44 0.99 10.19
N LEU A 326 -6.07 -0.18 10.34
CA LEU A 326 -6.39 -0.73 11.67
C LEU A 326 -5.12 -1.05 12.44
N GLU A 327 -4.14 -1.70 11.79
CA GLU A 327 -2.82 -1.96 12.37
C GLU A 327 -2.13 -0.65 12.78
N PHE A 328 -2.26 0.43 11.98
CA PHE A 328 -1.65 1.71 12.32
C PHE A 328 -2.29 2.37 13.54
N ASN A 329 -3.62 2.30 13.65
CA ASN A 329 -4.33 2.80 14.82
C ASN A 329 -3.89 2.04 16.09
N GLU A 330 -3.73 0.72 16.00
CA GLU A 330 -3.18 -0.08 17.09
C GLU A 330 -1.73 0.30 17.42
N ALA A 331 -0.88 0.51 16.41
CA ALA A 331 0.51 0.91 16.61
C ALA A 331 0.64 2.27 17.32
N ILE A 332 -0.18 3.27 16.96
CA ILE A 332 -0.19 4.59 17.63
C ILE A 332 -0.59 4.46 19.11
N ILE A 333 -1.49 3.53 19.44
CA ILE A 333 -1.92 3.28 20.82
C ILE A 333 -0.87 2.45 21.57
N GLY A 334 -0.17 1.56 20.87
CA GLY A 334 0.81 0.63 21.41
C GLY A 334 2.16 1.24 21.78
N VAL A 335 2.53 2.39 21.23
CA VAL A 335 3.77 3.10 21.59
C VAL A 335 3.70 3.72 22.98
N GLN A 336 4.79 3.63 23.73
CA GLN A 336 4.87 4.06 25.13
C GLN A 336 5.87 5.20 25.37
N ALA A 337 5.79 5.80 26.56
CA ALA A 337 6.74 6.80 27.06
C ALA A 337 6.97 7.97 26.09
N GLU A 338 8.23 8.39 25.91
CA GLU A 338 8.62 9.50 25.04
C GLU A 338 8.28 9.23 23.56
N ARG A 339 8.25 7.97 23.13
CA ARG A 339 7.92 7.58 21.75
C ARG A 339 6.48 7.91 21.39
N ALA A 340 5.56 7.85 22.36
CA ALA A 340 4.18 8.30 22.16
C ALA A 340 4.11 9.81 21.85
N LYS A 341 4.98 10.63 22.45
CA LYS A 341 5.07 12.07 22.14
C LYS A 341 5.63 12.30 20.74
N VAL A 342 6.65 11.54 20.35
CA VAL A 342 7.22 11.56 19.00
C VAL A 342 6.17 11.22 17.95
N VAL A 343 5.46 10.10 18.12
CA VAL A 343 4.43 9.65 17.17
C VAL A 343 3.30 10.67 17.05
N ARG A 344 2.81 11.23 18.17
CA ARG A 344 1.77 12.26 18.13
C ARG A 344 2.23 13.53 17.43
N ALA A 345 3.47 13.96 17.68
CA ALA A 345 4.03 15.15 17.04
C ALA A 345 4.19 14.94 15.53
N ALA A 346 4.73 13.79 15.11
CA ALA A 346 4.85 13.43 13.69
C ALA A 346 3.49 13.28 13.01
N TYR A 347 2.54 12.61 13.66
CA TYR A 347 1.17 12.44 13.15
C TYR A 347 0.48 13.77 12.86
N ALA A 348 0.59 14.72 13.80
CA ALA A 348 0.02 16.05 13.65
C ALA A 348 0.76 16.87 12.59
N ALA A 349 2.09 16.94 12.66
CA ALA A 349 2.89 17.80 11.78
C ALA A 349 2.86 17.38 10.31
N TRP A 350 2.69 16.08 10.02
CA TRP A 350 2.61 15.56 8.66
C TRP A 350 1.18 15.41 8.14
N ASN A 351 0.19 15.92 8.88
CA ASN A 351 -1.23 15.81 8.56
C ASN A 351 -1.65 14.37 8.21
N LEU A 352 -1.12 13.37 8.94
CA LEU A 352 -1.42 11.97 8.64
C LEU A 352 -2.92 11.69 8.74
N GLY A 353 -3.64 12.38 9.64
CA GLY A 353 -5.10 12.29 9.73
C GLY A 353 -5.82 12.67 8.43
N GLU A 354 -5.47 13.81 7.85
CA GLU A 354 -6.06 14.27 6.58
C GLU A 354 -5.67 13.34 5.42
N LEU A 355 -4.44 12.81 5.40
CA LEU A 355 -3.99 11.85 4.39
C LEU A 355 -4.75 10.52 4.48
N ILE A 356 -5.06 10.06 5.70
CA ILE A 356 -5.90 8.87 5.93
C ILE A 356 -7.31 9.12 5.43
N GLU A 357 -7.94 10.23 5.85
CA GLU A 357 -9.30 10.59 5.46
C GLU A 357 -9.43 10.71 3.93
N GLY A 358 -8.53 11.44 3.28
CA GLY A 358 -8.50 11.55 1.83
C GLY A 358 -8.29 10.21 1.11
N SER A 359 -7.59 9.25 1.73
CA SER A 359 -7.44 7.89 1.19
C SER A 359 -8.73 7.06 1.33
N LEU A 360 -9.48 7.25 2.42
CA LEU A 360 -10.79 6.62 2.62
C LEU A 360 -11.85 7.19 1.68
N GLU A 361 -11.85 8.50 1.44
CA GLU A 361 -12.75 9.13 0.45
C GLU A 361 -12.51 8.59 -0.95
N ARG A 362 -11.25 8.47 -1.37
CA ARG A 362 -10.88 7.84 -2.66
C ARG A 362 -11.35 6.39 -2.73
N THR A 363 -11.19 5.64 -1.65
CA THR A 363 -11.67 4.25 -1.52
C THR A 363 -13.18 4.18 -1.72
N SER A 364 -13.94 5.04 -1.02
CA SER A 364 -15.40 5.13 -1.15
C SER A 364 -15.84 5.47 -2.59
N LEU A 365 -15.17 6.43 -3.23
CA LEU A 365 -15.43 6.79 -4.63
C LEU A 365 -15.21 5.61 -5.59
N ILE A 366 -14.11 4.88 -5.42
CA ILE A 366 -13.78 3.70 -6.23
C ILE A 366 -14.80 2.57 -5.98
N ARG A 367 -15.13 2.25 -4.72
CA ARG A 367 -16.16 1.25 -4.39
C ARG A 367 -17.50 1.60 -5.02
N SER A 368 -17.95 2.85 -4.90
CA SER A 368 -19.20 3.34 -5.52
C SER A 368 -19.20 3.17 -7.04
N LYS A 369 -18.09 3.46 -7.70
CA LYS A 369 -17.95 3.24 -9.15
C LYS A 369 -18.00 1.76 -9.53
N ILE A 370 -17.30 0.90 -8.79
CA ILE A 370 -17.35 -0.56 -8.98
C ILE A 370 -18.80 -1.06 -8.85
N SER A 371 -19.52 -0.63 -7.81
CA SER A 371 -20.93 -0.99 -7.59
C SER A 371 -21.82 -0.59 -8.76
N ARG A 372 -21.70 0.66 -9.26
CA ARG A 372 -22.45 1.11 -10.45
C ARG A 372 -22.16 0.27 -11.69
N LEU A 373 -20.91 -0.14 -11.90
CA LEU A 373 -20.54 -1.01 -13.02
C LEU A 373 -21.10 -2.43 -12.87
N LEU A 374 -21.12 -2.99 -11.65
CA LEU A 374 -21.74 -4.28 -11.37
C LEU A 374 -23.26 -4.22 -11.59
N GLU A 375 -23.92 -3.17 -11.10
CA GLU A 375 -25.37 -2.98 -11.22
C GLU A 375 -25.81 -2.79 -12.68
N ALA A 376 -25.11 -1.95 -13.44
CA ALA A 376 -25.36 -1.77 -14.86
C ALA A 376 -25.25 -3.09 -15.64
N ARG A 377 -24.31 -3.97 -15.25
CA ARG A 377 -24.16 -5.30 -15.86
C ARG A 377 -25.21 -6.29 -15.42
N LYS A 378 -25.58 -6.30 -14.14
CA LYS A 378 -26.68 -7.12 -13.64
C LYS A 378 -27.96 -6.80 -14.39
N SER A 379 -28.27 -5.52 -14.56
CA SER A 379 -29.40 -5.06 -15.39
C SER A 379 -29.32 -5.55 -16.84
N GLN A 380 -28.14 -5.54 -17.46
CA GLN A 380 -27.96 -6.07 -18.82
C GLN A 380 -28.16 -7.60 -18.91
N LEU A 381 -27.69 -8.35 -17.92
CA LEU A 381 -27.88 -9.80 -17.85
C LEU A 381 -29.34 -10.15 -17.57
N ASP A 382 -29.98 -9.48 -16.62
CA ASP A 382 -31.40 -9.64 -16.31
C ASP A 382 -32.24 -9.37 -17.56
N ARG A 383 -31.93 -8.28 -18.30
CA ARG A 383 -32.58 -7.98 -19.60
C ARG A 383 -32.37 -9.08 -20.64
N SER A 384 -31.20 -9.72 -20.66
CA SER A 384 -30.87 -10.79 -21.61
C SER A 384 -31.58 -12.10 -21.25
N VAL A 385 -31.60 -12.47 -19.97
CA VAL A 385 -32.33 -13.63 -19.47
C VAL A 385 -33.83 -13.45 -19.69
N GLU A 386 -34.37 -12.27 -19.41
CA GLU A 386 -35.77 -11.94 -19.65
C GLU A 386 -36.12 -12.01 -21.15
N LEU A 387 -35.22 -11.59 -22.04
CA LEU A 387 -35.41 -11.71 -23.49
C LEU A 387 -35.40 -13.16 -23.95
N ILE A 388 -34.52 -14.00 -23.39
CA ILE A 388 -34.51 -15.45 -23.64
C ILE A 388 -35.81 -16.08 -23.12
N LEU A 389 -36.24 -15.72 -21.91
CA LEU A 389 -37.48 -16.23 -21.31
C LEU A 389 -38.71 -15.82 -22.13
N ALA A 390 -38.76 -14.57 -22.60
CA ALA A 390 -39.79 -14.08 -23.49
C ALA A 390 -39.78 -14.82 -24.84
N GLY A 391 -38.58 -15.12 -25.37
CA GLY A 391 -38.42 -15.95 -26.56
C GLY A 391 -38.97 -17.37 -26.36
N ILE A 392 -38.60 -18.03 -25.26
CA ILE A 392 -39.10 -19.37 -24.89
C ILE A 392 -40.63 -19.35 -24.70
N GLY A 393 -41.15 -18.35 -24.00
CA GLY A 393 -42.59 -18.16 -23.83
C GLY A 393 -43.32 -17.93 -25.15
N GLY A 394 -42.73 -17.16 -26.06
CA GLY A 394 -43.26 -16.96 -27.43
C GLY A 394 -43.33 -18.26 -28.23
N VAL A 395 -42.29 -19.11 -28.14
CA VAL A 395 -42.28 -20.44 -28.78
C VAL A 395 -43.36 -21.35 -28.20
N ALA A 396 -43.55 -21.36 -26.88
CA ALA A 396 -44.59 -22.15 -26.22
C ALA A 396 -46.02 -21.70 -26.63
N VAL A 397 -46.23 -20.40 -26.82
CA VAL A 397 -47.50 -19.87 -27.35
C VAL A 397 -47.74 -20.34 -28.78
N ILE A 398 -46.71 -20.33 -29.65
CA ILE A 398 -46.82 -20.87 -31.02
C ILE A 398 -47.23 -22.35 -30.98
N ASP A 399 -46.57 -23.15 -30.15
CA ASP A 399 -46.85 -24.59 -30.02
C ASP A 399 -48.28 -24.87 -29.52
N LEU A 400 -48.74 -24.06 -28.55
CA LEU A 400 -50.13 -24.11 -28.07
C LEU A 400 -51.12 -23.76 -29.19
N PHE A 401 -50.85 -22.72 -29.99
CA PHE A 401 -51.71 -22.33 -31.12
C PHE A 401 -51.77 -23.41 -32.21
N ILE A 402 -50.63 -24.04 -32.53
CA ILE A 402 -50.57 -25.17 -33.48
C ILE A 402 -51.37 -26.35 -32.91
N SER A 403 -51.20 -26.67 -31.63
CA SER A 403 -51.90 -27.76 -30.96
C SER A 403 -53.42 -27.52 -30.91
N LEU A 404 -53.86 -26.30 -30.60
CA LEU A 404 -55.28 -25.93 -30.59
C LEU A 404 -55.91 -25.96 -32.00
N THR A 405 -55.18 -25.49 -33.02
CA THR A 405 -55.63 -25.53 -34.43
C THR A 405 -55.74 -26.98 -34.91
N THR A 406 -54.78 -27.83 -34.52
CA THR A 406 -54.77 -29.26 -34.87
C THR A 406 -55.91 -30.00 -34.15
N ALA A 407 -56.10 -29.73 -32.86
CA ALA A 407 -57.18 -30.31 -32.05
C ALA A 407 -58.56 -29.92 -32.58
N SER A 408 -58.78 -28.64 -32.89
CA SER A 408 -60.00 -28.11 -33.49
C SER A 408 -60.37 -28.86 -34.78
N ARG A 409 -59.40 -29.10 -35.66
CA ARG A 409 -59.63 -29.81 -36.93
C ARG A 409 -59.77 -31.32 -36.81
N SER A 410 -59.44 -31.89 -35.65
CA SER A 410 -59.54 -33.33 -35.38
C SER A 410 -60.83 -33.74 -34.66
N LEU A 411 -61.64 -32.76 -34.24
CA LEU A 411 -62.94 -32.98 -33.61
C LEU A 411 -64.02 -33.16 -34.68
N ASP A 412 -64.92 -34.13 -34.47
CA ASP A 412 -66.09 -34.30 -35.33
C ASP A 412 -67.01 -33.08 -35.19
N ARG A 413 -67.54 -32.61 -36.33
CA ARG A 413 -68.42 -31.43 -36.37
C ARG A 413 -69.74 -31.71 -35.67
N ASP A 414 -69.94 -31.10 -34.51
CA ASP A 414 -71.25 -30.98 -33.88
C ASP A 414 -71.81 -29.57 -34.13
N ASP A 415 -73.13 -29.46 -34.32
CA ASP A 415 -73.86 -28.22 -34.66
C ASP A 415 -73.91 -27.17 -33.51
N ILE A 416 -73.04 -27.29 -32.50
CA ILE A 416 -72.99 -26.40 -31.32
C ILE A 416 -71.73 -25.54 -31.40
N PRO A 417 -71.84 -24.21 -31.55
CA PRO A 417 -70.68 -23.33 -31.69
C PRO A 417 -69.81 -23.36 -30.43
N GLY A 418 -68.59 -23.89 -30.58
CA GLY A 418 -67.59 -24.02 -29.54
C GLY A 418 -66.53 -22.92 -29.58
N VAL A 419 -65.83 -22.72 -28.46
CA VAL A 419 -64.71 -21.75 -28.38
C VAL A 419 -63.57 -22.10 -29.35
N LEU A 420 -63.48 -23.37 -29.78
CA LEU A 420 -62.47 -23.87 -30.71
C LEU A 420 -62.82 -23.61 -32.18
N ASP A 421 -64.08 -23.30 -32.53
CA ASP A 421 -64.50 -23.06 -33.92
C ASP A 421 -63.93 -21.76 -34.51
N VAL A 422 -63.54 -20.82 -33.63
CA VAL A 422 -62.82 -19.59 -34.01
C VAL A 422 -61.50 -19.90 -34.73
N PHE A 423 -60.90 -21.06 -34.43
CA PHE A 423 -59.65 -21.50 -35.06
C PHE A 423 -59.86 -22.28 -36.36
N GLU A 424 -61.08 -22.74 -36.67
CA GLU A 424 -61.40 -23.31 -38.00
C GLU A 424 -61.41 -22.24 -39.09
N TRP A 425 -61.77 -20.99 -38.74
CA TRP A 425 -61.86 -19.88 -39.69
C TRP A 425 -60.50 -19.30 -40.10
N LEU A 426 -59.41 -19.69 -39.41
CA LEU A 426 -58.06 -19.34 -39.83
C LEU A 426 -57.50 -20.39 -40.83
N GLN A 427 -57.15 -19.92 -42.03
CA GLN A 427 -56.36 -20.72 -42.97
C GLN A 427 -55.03 -21.15 -42.32
N PRO A 428 -54.44 -22.30 -42.70
CA PRO A 428 -53.18 -22.81 -42.14
C PRO A 428 -52.04 -21.78 -42.17
N ASP A 429 -51.95 -20.99 -43.23
CA ASP A 429 -50.96 -19.92 -43.36
C ASP A 429 -51.29 -18.72 -42.46
N GLY A 430 -52.56 -18.51 -42.15
CA GLY A 430 -53.07 -17.46 -41.27
C GLY A 430 -52.75 -17.71 -39.80
N SER A 431 -52.76 -18.96 -39.32
CA SER A 431 -52.42 -19.26 -37.92
C SER A 431 -50.93 -19.11 -37.65
N ILE A 432 -50.08 -19.48 -38.62
CA ILE A 432 -48.64 -19.22 -38.59
C ILE A 432 -48.37 -17.71 -38.68
N ALA A 433 -49.08 -16.98 -39.55
CA ALA A 433 -48.94 -15.53 -39.66
C ALA A 433 -49.41 -14.79 -38.40
N LEU A 434 -50.53 -15.19 -37.79
CA LEU A 434 -51.07 -14.60 -36.56
C LEU A 434 -50.10 -14.83 -35.38
N SER A 435 -49.63 -16.07 -35.22
CA SER A 435 -48.69 -16.42 -34.15
C SER A 435 -47.33 -15.73 -34.33
N THR A 436 -46.83 -15.63 -35.57
CA THR A 436 -45.62 -14.84 -35.89
C THR A 436 -45.84 -13.35 -35.61
N THR A 437 -47.01 -12.80 -35.95
CA THR A 437 -47.37 -11.39 -35.72
C THR A 437 -47.48 -11.08 -34.22
N ILE A 438 -48.08 -11.98 -33.44
CA ILE A 438 -48.14 -11.87 -31.97
C ILE A 438 -46.73 -11.91 -31.38
N LEU A 439 -45.85 -12.79 -31.88
CA LEU A 439 -44.47 -12.87 -31.41
C LEU A 439 -43.67 -11.61 -31.76
N VAL A 440 -43.85 -11.07 -32.97
CA VAL A 440 -43.26 -9.78 -33.38
C VAL A 440 -43.83 -8.63 -32.54
N LEU A 441 -45.13 -8.60 -32.26
CA LEU A 441 -45.76 -7.57 -31.43
C LEU A 441 -45.30 -7.63 -29.98
N ILE A 442 -45.18 -8.82 -29.39
CA ILE A 442 -44.63 -9.00 -28.03
C ILE A 442 -43.17 -8.56 -28.01
N SER A 443 -42.37 -8.98 -29.01
CA SER A 443 -40.97 -8.59 -29.12
C SER A 443 -40.81 -7.07 -29.32
N PHE A 444 -41.68 -6.46 -30.12
CA PHE A 444 -41.70 -5.02 -30.41
C PHE A 444 -42.22 -4.20 -29.21
N TYR A 445 -43.24 -4.68 -28.51
CA TYR A 445 -43.74 -4.09 -27.26
C TYR A 445 -42.67 -4.12 -26.17
N ILE A 446 -41.98 -5.24 -25.98
CA ILE A 446 -40.85 -5.35 -25.03
C ILE A 446 -39.70 -4.42 -25.44
N TYR A 447 -39.44 -4.26 -26.75
CA TYR A 447 -38.42 -3.35 -27.26
C TYR A 447 -38.78 -1.87 -27.02
N LEU A 448 -40.04 -1.48 -27.25
CA LEU A 448 -40.55 -0.11 -27.08
C LEU A 448 -40.78 0.30 -25.63
N ALA A 449 -41.33 -0.59 -24.79
CA ALA A 449 -41.58 -0.32 -23.38
C ALA A 449 -40.28 -0.15 -22.56
N LYS A 450 -39.11 -0.42 -23.17
CA LYS A 450 -37.78 -0.38 -22.53
C LYS A 450 -36.76 0.50 -23.26
N ARG A 451 -37.25 1.45 -24.06
CA ARG A 451 -36.51 2.66 -24.46
C ARG A 451 -36.97 3.80 -23.57
#